data_AF-A0A2P6V5L1-F1
#
_entry.id   AF-A0A2P6V5L1-F1
#
_cell.length_a   1.000
_cell.length_b   1.000
_cell.length_c   1.000
_cell.angle_alpha   90.00
_cell.angle_beta   90.00
_cell.angle_gamma   90.00
#
_symmetry.space_group_name_H-M   'P 1'
#
loop_
_entity.id
_entity.type
_entity.pdbx_description
1 polymer ?
#
loop_
_entity_poly.entity_id
_entity_poly.type
_entity_poly.pdbx_seq_one_letter_code
_entity_poly.pdbx_strand_id
1 'polypeptide(L)'
;MSAMRGAAQPGCSNAAATAAADERAAAASASRPRSRVLELLGVLFVCAANVIIFVRTPKGGTLETAYQAAAVAPSLLVLAAVLCLPARVYGRLRQVLVPVLCLGYHAQPSERLATASVARLMLSGAPCPGALWAAVDALRTLMGLRLVPNAIITLVFELPLPLAAAVHVAVIALTAADNDAYCAMPLLAHPLTQARMQRVAAAMHVSTTFATPLGTSIARPSAQYACTDVVQFCQVAFAVVPLVLLSWVEHVKGGAGGVARPAAELRAVQQHAGPPHQARLLLVLAKRAWHAAPRSVYLACGCGLSWPQRAALLAWLLSMLWLLTTF
;
A
#
# COMPACT_ATOMS: atom_id res chain seq x y z
N MET A 1 -36.75 -49.50 38.47
CA MET A 1 -36.04 -48.24 38.12
C MET A 1 -34.60 -48.60 37.81
N SER A 2 -34.25 -48.77 36.52
CA SER A 2 -32.89 -49.06 36.06
C SER A 2 -32.47 -47.96 35.10
N ALA A 3 -31.41 -47.24 35.45
CA ALA A 3 -30.80 -46.20 34.62
C ALA A 3 -29.56 -46.78 33.92
N MET A 4 -29.62 -46.92 32.59
CA MET A 4 -28.46 -47.23 31.76
C MET A 4 -27.59 -45.97 31.59
N ARG A 5 -26.36 -46.01 32.11
CA ARG A 5 -25.31 -45.04 31.78
C ARG A 5 -24.56 -45.53 30.54
N GLY A 6 -24.70 -44.82 29.43
CA GLY A 6 -23.91 -45.03 28.22
C GLY A 6 -22.47 -44.56 28.42
N ALA A 7 -21.52 -45.47 28.21
CA ALA A 7 -20.10 -45.16 28.19
C ALA A 7 -19.75 -44.40 26.90
N ALA A 8 -19.35 -43.14 27.02
CA ALA A 8 -18.85 -42.34 25.91
C ALA A 8 -17.46 -42.86 25.48
N GLN A 9 -17.31 -43.27 24.22
CA GLN A 9 -16.05 -43.72 23.63
C GLN A 9 -15.07 -42.54 23.46
N PRO A 10 -13.89 -42.55 24.12
CA PRO A 10 -12.93 -41.44 24.07
C PRO A 10 -11.96 -41.45 22.86
N GLY A 11 -12.18 -42.28 21.84
CA GLY A 11 -11.17 -42.55 20.80
C GLY A 11 -11.20 -41.72 19.51
N CYS A 12 -12.36 -41.20 19.08
CA CYS A 12 -12.50 -40.66 17.72
C CYS A 12 -12.12 -39.18 17.56
N SER A 13 -11.95 -38.42 18.66
CA SER A 13 -11.69 -36.97 18.61
C SER A 13 -10.28 -36.62 18.09
N ASN A 14 -9.26 -37.45 18.35
CA ASN A 14 -7.88 -37.07 18.11
C ASN A 14 -7.46 -37.26 16.64
N ALA A 15 -7.99 -38.27 15.95
CA ALA A 15 -7.67 -38.56 14.55
C ALA A 15 -8.17 -37.47 13.58
N ALA A 16 -9.35 -36.91 13.84
CA ALA A 16 -9.89 -35.81 13.04
C ALA A 16 -9.07 -34.50 13.23
N ALA A 17 -8.55 -34.26 14.44
CA ALA A 17 -7.73 -33.09 14.73
C ALA A 17 -6.34 -33.16 14.06
N THR A 18 -5.72 -34.35 14.02
CA THR A 18 -4.42 -34.55 13.35
C THR A 18 -4.55 -34.46 11.83
N ALA A 19 -5.58 -35.10 11.24
CA ALA A 19 -5.81 -35.00 9.79
C ALA A 19 -6.05 -33.56 9.34
N ALA A 20 -6.83 -32.77 10.09
CA ALA A 20 -7.03 -31.35 9.80
C ALA A 20 -5.76 -30.49 10.01
N ALA A 21 -4.84 -30.90 10.88
CA ALA A 21 -3.56 -30.22 11.09
C ALA A 21 -2.59 -30.51 9.93
N ASP A 22 -2.53 -31.76 9.47
CA ASP A 22 -1.68 -32.18 8.35
C ASP A 22 -2.15 -31.57 7.03
N GLU A 23 -3.47 -31.50 6.81
CA GLU A 23 -4.05 -30.88 5.62
C GLU A 23 -3.79 -29.36 5.58
N ARG A 24 -3.84 -28.68 6.73
CA ARG A 24 -3.42 -27.26 6.85
C ARG A 24 -1.92 -27.08 6.63
N ALA A 25 -1.09 -28.02 7.12
CA ALA A 25 0.35 -27.97 6.90
C ALA A 25 0.72 -28.18 5.43
N ALA A 26 0.02 -29.08 4.73
CA ALA A 26 0.17 -29.34 3.30
C ALA A 26 -0.31 -28.16 2.43
N ALA A 27 -1.44 -27.55 2.75
CA ALA A 27 -1.91 -26.34 2.06
C ALA A 27 -0.96 -25.14 2.27
N ALA A 28 -0.38 -25.01 3.48
CA ALA A 28 0.60 -23.98 3.80
C ALA A 28 1.97 -24.23 3.13
N SER A 29 2.32 -25.48 2.79
CA SER A 29 3.55 -25.79 2.07
C SER A 29 3.41 -25.57 0.55
N ALA A 30 2.24 -25.87 -0.03
CA ALA A 30 1.95 -25.70 -1.46
C ALA A 30 1.86 -24.23 -1.92
N SER A 31 1.47 -23.31 -1.04
CA SER A 31 1.33 -21.87 -1.35
C SER A 31 2.64 -21.08 -1.26
N ARG A 32 3.65 -21.59 -0.55
CA ARG A 32 4.95 -20.91 -0.34
C ARG A 32 5.83 -20.69 -1.58
N PRO A 33 6.00 -21.65 -2.53
CA PRO A 33 6.94 -21.47 -3.62
C PRO A 33 6.51 -20.37 -4.60
N ARG A 34 5.20 -20.21 -4.84
CA ARG A 34 4.68 -19.22 -5.80
C ARG A 34 4.86 -17.77 -5.30
N SER A 35 4.70 -17.54 -3.99
CA SER A 35 4.94 -16.23 -3.37
C SER A 35 6.40 -15.81 -3.51
N ARG A 36 7.35 -16.72 -3.26
CA ARG A 36 8.79 -16.41 -3.28
C ARG A 36 9.28 -16.04 -4.69
N VAL A 37 8.75 -16.68 -5.74
CA VAL A 37 9.10 -16.34 -7.12
C VAL A 37 8.60 -14.94 -7.47
N LEU A 38 7.35 -14.61 -7.14
CA LEU A 38 6.80 -13.27 -7.36
C LEU A 38 7.57 -12.19 -6.59
N GLU A 39 7.91 -12.47 -5.34
CA GLU A 39 8.76 -11.60 -4.52
C GLU A 39 10.13 -11.39 -5.17
N LEU A 40 10.81 -12.46 -5.59
CA LEU A 40 12.10 -12.37 -6.25
C LEU A 40 12.02 -11.55 -7.54
N LEU A 41 11.01 -11.78 -8.38
CA LEU A 41 10.80 -11.02 -9.62
C LEU A 41 10.56 -9.54 -9.33
N GLY A 42 9.73 -9.21 -8.34
CA GLY A 42 9.48 -7.83 -7.95
C GLY A 42 10.73 -7.15 -7.36
N VAL A 43 11.52 -7.87 -6.54
CA VAL A 43 12.79 -7.36 -6.01
C VAL A 43 13.78 -7.11 -7.14
N LEU A 44 13.93 -8.06 -8.07
CA LEU A 44 14.80 -7.91 -9.24
C LEU A 44 14.39 -6.72 -10.09
N PHE A 45 13.08 -6.54 -10.31
CA PHE A 45 12.55 -5.38 -11.05
C PHE A 45 12.91 -4.06 -10.35
N VAL A 46 12.71 -3.95 -9.03
CA VAL A 46 13.06 -2.75 -8.24
C VAL A 46 14.57 -2.51 -8.26
N CYS A 47 15.39 -3.55 -8.08
CA CYS A 47 16.84 -3.45 -8.19
C CYS A 47 17.29 -2.96 -9.56
N ALA A 48 16.75 -3.54 -10.64
CA ALA A 48 17.08 -3.14 -11.99
C ALA A 48 16.69 -1.67 -12.25
N ALA A 49 15.49 -1.26 -11.82
CA ALA A 49 15.04 0.13 -11.93
C ALA A 49 15.99 1.09 -11.19
N ASN A 50 16.34 0.79 -9.94
CA ASN A 50 17.25 1.61 -9.14
C ASN A 50 18.67 1.67 -9.73
N VAL A 51 19.18 0.57 -10.30
CA VAL A 51 20.48 0.56 -11.00
C VAL A 51 20.41 1.40 -12.28
N ILE A 52 19.34 1.30 -13.08
CA ILE A 52 19.17 2.11 -14.29
C ILE A 52 19.12 3.60 -13.93
N ILE A 53 18.37 3.97 -12.88
CA ILE A 53 18.31 5.33 -12.35
C ILE A 53 19.70 5.79 -11.92
N PHE A 54 20.42 4.99 -11.14
CA PHE A 54 21.77 5.31 -10.67
C PHE A 54 22.74 5.56 -11.84
N VAL A 55 22.67 4.74 -12.89
CA VAL A 55 23.53 4.87 -14.07
C VAL A 55 23.16 6.10 -14.91
N ARG A 56 21.87 6.43 -15.03
CA ARG A 56 21.39 7.53 -15.87
C ARG A 56 21.39 8.89 -15.20
N THR A 57 21.41 8.93 -13.87
CA THR A 57 21.40 10.21 -13.15
C THR A 57 22.78 10.86 -13.26
N PRO A 58 22.89 12.13 -13.69
CA PRO A 58 24.17 12.83 -13.72
C PRO A 58 24.77 12.89 -12.31
N LYS A 59 26.07 12.61 -12.20
CA LYS A 59 26.81 12.63 -10.93
C LYS A 59 27.41 14.01 -10.75
N GLY A 60 26.75 14.89 -9.99
CA GLY A 60 27.20 16.26 -9.75
C GLY A 60 28.31 16.38 -8.71
N GLY A 61 28.62 15.31 -7.96
CA GLY A 61 29.72 15.27 -6.99
C GLY A 61 29.83 13.96 -6.23
N THR A 62 30.86 13.83 -5.39
CA THR A 62 31.11 12.65 -4.54
C THR A 62 29.96 12.40 -3.55
N LEU A 63 29.45 13.47 -2.94
CA LEU A 63 28.34 13.40 -1.98
C LEU A 63 27.03 12.92 -2.62
N GLU A 64 26.66 13.46 -3.79
CA GLU A 64 25.47 13.01 -4.53
C GLU A 64 25.60 11.54 -4.96
N THR A 65 26.79 11.15 -5.42
CA THR A 65 27.07 9.75 -5.78
C THR A 65 26.92 8.83 -4.56
N ALA A 66 27.37 9.27 -3.37
CA ALA A 66 27.21 8.52 -2.14
C ALA A 66 25.72 8.36 -1.74
N TYR A 67 24.91 9.42 -1.85
CA TYR A 67 23.47 9.34 -1.60
C TYR A 67 22.76 8.41 -2.59
N GLN A 68 23.09 8.51 -3.88
CA GLN A 68 22.51 7.63 -4.90
C GLN A 68 22.92 6.16 -4.68
N ALA A 69 24.18 5.90 -4.29
CA ALA A 69 24.62 4.56 -3.93
C ALA A 69 23.88 4.03 -2.68
N ALA A 70 23.68 4.90 -1.69
CA ALA A 70 22.91 4.59 -0.50
C ALA A 70 21.42 4.34 -0.82
N ALA A 71 20.87 4.87 -1.91
CA ALA A 71 19.51 4.58 -2.36
C ALA A 71 19.39 3.18 -3.00
N VAL A 72 20.44 2.71 -3.67
CA VAL A 72 20.48 1.38 -4.31
C VAL A 72 20.79 0.27 -3.30
N ALA A 73 21.65 0.54 -2.32
CA ALA A 73 22.12 -0.46 -1.35
C ALA A 73 20.99 -1.22 -0.60
N PRO A 74 19.90 -0.58 -0.13
CA PRO A 74 18.80 -1.28 0.51
C PRO A 74 18.15 -2.31 -0.43
N SER A 75 17.91 -1.95 -1.70
CA SER A 75 17.31 -2.87 -2.68
C SER A 75 18.18 -4.10 -2.90
N LEU A 76 19.51 -3.90 -3.03
CA LEU A 76 20.47 -4.99 -3.13
C LEU A 76 20.53 -5.85 -1.86
N LEU A 77 20.39 -5.24 -0.69
CA LEU A 77 20.32 -5.96 0.58
C LEU A 77 19.09 -6.88 0.65
N VAL A 78 17.92 -6.42 0.17
CA VAL A 78 16.74 -7.28 0.09
C VAL A 78 16.93 -8.39 -0.91
N LEU A 79 17.51 -8.10 -2.07
CA LEU A 79 17.82 -9.13 -3.06
C LEU A 79 18.74 -10.20 -2.48
N ALA A 80 19.82 -9.78 -1.81
CA ALA A 80 20.72 -10.69 -1.10
C ALA A 80 19.98 -11.48 -0.01
N ALA A 81 19.10 -10.84 0.77
CA ALA A 81 18.30 -11.51 1.78
C ALA A 81 17.34 -12.56 1.18
N VAL A 82 16.68 -12.25 0.07
CA VAL A 82 15.76 -13.18 -0.63
C VAL A 82 16.52 -14.39 -1.18
N LEU A 83 17.71 -14.17 -1.74
CA LEU A 83 18.54 -15.21 -2.37
C LEU A 83 19.27 -16.08 -1.35
N CYS A 84 19.88 -15.46 -0.33
CA CYS A 84 20.82 -16.15 0.56
C CYS A 84 20.16 -16.69 1.83
N LEU A 85 19.05 -16.13 2.31
CA LEU A 85 18.45 -16.57 3.57
C LEU A 85 17.52 -17.78 3.38
N PRO A 86 17.50 -18.71 4.36
CA PRO A 86 16.47 -19.75 4.41
C PRO A 86 15.08 -19.13 4.45
N ALA A 87 14.11 -19.71 3.74
CA ALA A 87 12.75 -19.16 3.62
C ALA A 87 12.08 -18.85 4.97
N ARG A 88 12.35 -19.67 6.01
CA ARG A 88 11.84 -19.46 7.36
C ARG A 88 12.41 -18.21 8.02
N VAL A 89 13.70 -17.97 7.86
CA VAL A 89 14.40 -16.81 8.42
C VAL A 89 14.00 -15.56 7.66
N TYR A 90 14.02 -15.63 6.32
CA TYR A 90 13.56 -14.55 5.45
C TYR A 90 12.11 -14.13 5.78
N GLY A 91 11.18 -15.08 5.92
CA GLY A 91 9.78 -14.75 6.24
C GLY A 91 9.59 -13.99 7.56
N ARG A 92 10.42 -14.28 8.58
CA ARG A 92 10.42 -13.53 9.85
C ARG A 92 11.03 -12.14 9.69
N LEU A 93 12.18 -12.05 9.02
CA LEU A 93 12.89 -10.79 8.82
C LEU A 93 12.16 -9.86 7.85
N ARG A 94 11.46 -10.39 6.85
CA ARG A 94 10.76 -9.62 5.82
C ARG A 94 9.79 -8.59 6.40
N GLN A 95 9.08 -8.94 7.47
CA GLN A 95 8.13 -8.05 8.13
C GLN A 95 8.80 -6.80 8.72
N VAL A 96 10.10 -6.85 9.01
CA VAL A 96 10.87 -5.70 9.50
C VAL A 96 11.68 -5.08 8.37
N LEU A 97 12.34 -5.91 7.57
CA LEU A 97 13.24 -5.50 6.50
C LEU A 97 12.54 -4.65 5.45
N VAL A 98 11.35 -5.05 4.98
CA VAL A 98 10.65 -4.32 3.91
C VAL A 98 10.17 -2.95 4.39
N PRO A 99 9.45 -2.80 5.52
CA PRO A 99 9.10 -1.47 6.04
C PRO A 99 10.29 -0.57 6.30
N VAL A 100 11.32 -1.08 7.01
CA VAL A 100 12.50 -0.29 7.36
C VAL A 100 13.20 0.21 6.09
N LEU A 101 13.23 -0.61 5.05
CA LEU A 101 13.81 -0.23 3.78
C LEU A 101 12.99 0.78 3.00
N CYS A 102 11.66 0.62 2.96
CA CYS A 102 10.78 1.61 2.34
C CYS A 102 10.94 2.96 3.02
N LEU A 103 10.89 2.98 4.35
CA LEU A 103 11.05 4.19 5.14
C LEU A 103 12.46 4.76 5.01
N GLY A 104 13.50 3.91 5.05
CA GLY A 104 14.88 4.33 4.90
C GLY A 104 15.17 4.95 3.54
N TYR A 105 14.60 4.38 2.46
CA TYR A 105 14.69 4.91 1.11
C TYR A 105 14.03 6.29 1.02
N HIS A 106 12.78 6.45 1.46
CA HIS A 106 12.09 7.75 1.45
C HIS A 106 12.61 8.74 2.49
N ALA A 107 13.32 8.26 3.50
CA ALA A 107 13.94 9.11 4.50
C ALA A 107 15.17 9.84 3.96
N GLN A 108 15.78 9.38 2.86
CA GLN A 108 16.96 10.00 2.29
C GLN A 108 16.67 11.42 1.77
N PRO A 109 17.54 12.42 2.04
CA PRO A 109 17.32 13.79 1.59
C PRO A 109 17.20 13.91 0.06
N SER A 110 18.04 13.20 -0.69
CA SER A 110 17.97 13.16 -2.16
C SER A 110 16.67 12.60 -2.70
N GLU A 111 15.97 11.82 -1.87
CA GLU A 111 14.74 11.14 -2.25
C GLU A 111 13.49 11.99 -1.95
N ARG A 112 13.64 13.01 -1.10
CA ARG A 112 12.55 13.95 -0.76
C ARG A 112 12.50 15.16 -1.69
N LEU A 113 13.65 15.57 -2.24
CA LEU A 113 13.78 16.76 -3.06
C LEU A 113 13.29 16.51 -4.50
N ALA A 114 12.36 17.34 -4.98
CA ALA A 114 11.87 17.29 -6.36
C ALA A 114 12.98 17.51 -7.41
N THR A 115 14.03 18.24 -7.04
CA THR A 115 15.18 18.58 -7.90
C THR A 115 16.28 17.51 -7.92
N ALA A 116 16.09 16.39 -7.21
CA ALA A 116 17.08 15.33 -7.11
C ALA A 116 16.66 14.03 -7.81
N SER A 117 17.69 13.22 -8.12
CA SER A 117 17.60 11.83 -8.58
C SER A 117 16.48 11.55 -9.60
N VAL A 118 15.52 10.70 -9.22
CA VAL A 118 14.42 10.21 -10.07
C VAL A 118 13.47 11.34 -10.46
N ALA A 119 13.14 12.21 -9.51
CA ALA A 119 12.21 13.31 -9.74
C ALA A 119 12.79 14.27 -10.80
N ARG A 120 14.08 14.62 -10.67
CA ARG A 120 14.77 15.40 -11.70
C ARG A 120 14.76 14.71 -13.06
N LEU A 121 15.12 13.42 -13.11
CA LEU A 121 15.20 12.69 -14.38
C LEU A 121 13.82 12.59 -15.07
N MET A 122 12.76 12.33 -14.31
CA MET A 122 11.43 12.11 -14.87
C MET A 122 10.67 13.40 -15.18
N LEU A 123 10.86 14.45 -14.37
CA LEU A 123 10.06 15.68 -14.40
C LEU A 123 10.77 16.88 -15.06
N SER A 124 12.01 16.75 -15.50
CA SER A 124 12.76 17.85 -16.14
C SER A 124 12.42 18.07 -17.62
N GLY A 125 11.95 17.05 -18.32
CA GLY A 125 11.58 17.16 -19.74
C GLY A 125 10.21 17.83 -19.93
N ALA A 126 10.03 18.54 -21.04
CA ALA A 126 8.74 19.10 -21.43
C ALA A 126 7.69 17.99 -21.70
N PRO A 127 6.40 18.26 -21.47
CA PRO A 127 5.33 17.33 -21.82
C PRO A 127 5.13 17.26 -23.34
N CYS A 128 4.63 16.14 -23.83
CA CYS A 128 4.34 15.93 -25.25
C CYS A 128 2.82 16.03 -25.53
N PRO A 129 2.41 16.61 -26.68
CA PRO A 129 1.00 16.69 -27.05
C PRO A 129 0.42 15.32 -27.49
N GLY A 130 -0.90 15.15 -27.34
CA GLY A 130 -1.64 13.94 -27.74
C GLY A 130 -1.85 12.94 -26.59
N ALA A 131 -2.93 12.15 -26.64
CA ALA A 131 -3.40 11.30 -25.54
C ALA A 131 -2.43 10.17 -25.13
N LEU A 132 -1.70 9.58 -26.08
CA LEU A 132 -0.72 8.55 -25.77
C LEU A 132 0.45 9.12 -24.97
N TRP A 133 0.98 10.26 -25.41
CA TRP A 133 2.06 10.97 -24.74
C TRP A 133 1.63 11.54 -23.41
N ALA A 134 0.36 11.89 -23.35
CA ALA A 134 -0.31 12.19 -22.12
C ALA A 134 -0.04 11.03 -21.11
N ALA A 135 -0.48 9.81 -21.43
CA ALA A 135 -0.37 8.69 -20.49
C ALA A 135 1.09 8.43 -20.07
N VAL A 136 2.04 8.65 -20.99
CA VAL A 136 3.48 8.59 -20.71
C VAL A 136 3.92 9.68 -19.73
N ASP A 137 3.48 10.92 -19.90
CA ASP A 137 3.78 12.01 -18.98
C ASP A 137 3.14 11.77 -17.60
N ALA A 138 1.93 11.21 -17.54
CA ALA A 138 1.30 10.77 -16.30
C ALA A 138 2.16 9.71 -15.60
N LEU A 139 2.62 8.69 -16.34
CA LEU A 139 3.52 7.66 -15.79
C LEU A 139 4.84 8.26 -15.33
N ARG A 140 5.43 9.21 -16.08
CA ARG A 140 6.63 9.95 -15.66
C ARG A 140 6.38 10.72 -14.37
N THR A 141 5.23 11.37 -14.24
CA THR A 141 4.82 12.05 -13.01
C THR A 141 4.74 11.07 -11.83
N LEU A 142 4.04 9.94 -12.00
CA LEU A 142 3.89 8.93 -10.95
C LEU A 142 5.23 8.27 -10.57
N MET A 143 6.13 8.06 -11.53
CA MET A 143 7.49 7.57 -11.29
C MET A 143 8.36 8.62 -10.61
N GLY A 144 8.27 9.88 -11.03
CA GLY A 144 8.98 11.02 -10.42
C GLY A 144 8.57 11.27 -8.96
N LEU A 145 7.27 11.13 -8.67
CA LEU A 145 6.71 11.14 -7.31
C LEU A 145 6.95 9.83 -6.54
N ARG A 146 7.60 8.84 -7.17
CA ARG A 146 7.90 7.51 -6.60
C ARG A 146 6.68 6.73 -6.11
N LEU A 147 5.51 6.98 -6.69
CA LEU A 147 4.26 6.33 -6.30
C LEU A 147 4.17 4.90 -6.84
N VAL A 148 4.65 4.66 -8.06
CA VAL A 148 4.62 3.34 -8.69
C VAL A 148 5.51 2.33 -7.95
N PRO A 149 6.79 2.61 -7.63
CA PRO A 149 7.62 1.68 -6.87
C PRO A 149 7.00 1.32 -5.50
N ASN A 150 6.41 2.30 -4.82
CA ASN A 150 5.73 2.07 -3.54
C ASN A 150 4.52 1.14 -3.68
N ALA A 151 3.68 1.36 -4.69
CA ALA A 151 2.56 0.48 -4.96
C ALA A 151 3.01 -0.95 -5.30
N ILE A 152 4.06 -1.09 -6.11
CA ILE A 152 4.63 -2.40 -6.47
C ILE A 152 5.14 -3.12 -5.22
N ILE A 153 5.90 -2.44 -4.37
CA ILE A 153 6.44 -3.04 -3.14
C ILE A 153 5.29 -3.57 -2.27
N THR A 154 4.23 -2.79 -2.06
CA THR A 154 3.09 -3.24 -1.24
C THR A 154 2.35 -4.41 -1.86
N LEU A 155 2.22 -4.47 -3.19
CA LEU A 155 1.55 -5.57 -3.87
C LEU A 155 2.41 -6.84 -3.94
N VAL A 156 3.72 -6.71 -4.09
CA VAL A 156 4.67 -7.83 -4.22
C VAL A 156 4.99 -8.44 -2.87
N PHE A 157 5.35 -7.61 -1.90
CA PHE A 157 5.61 -8.06 -0.56
C PHE A 157 4.25 -8.02 0.16
N GLU A 158 3.55 -9.15 0.22
CA GLU A 158 2.34 -9.34 1.03
C GLU A 158 2.62 -8.96 2.51
N LEU A 159 2.58 -7.67 2.84
CA LEU A 159 2.73 -7.18 4.20
C LEU A 159 1.38 -7.34 4.91
N PRO A 160 1.38 -7.58 6.23
CA PRO A 160 0.16 -7.44 7.01
C PRO A 160 -0.45 -6.06 6.74
N LEU A 161 -1.72 -6.03 6.35
CA LEU A 161 -2.45 -4.81 5.99
C LEU A 161 -2.22 -3.59 6.93
N PRO A 162 -2.24 -3.72 8.28
CA PRO A 162 -1.93 -2.58 9.18
C PRO A 162 -0.52 -2.03 8.99
N LEU A 163 0.45 -2.92 8.77
CA LEU A 163 1.85 -2.54 8.58
C LEU A 163 2.03 -1.86 7.22
N ALA A 164 1.40 -2.39 6.17
CA ALA A 164 1.40 -1.75 4.85
C ALA A 164 0.78 -0.35 4.91
N ALA A 165 -0.36 -0.20 5.61
CA ALA A 165 -1.01 1.10 5.80
C ALA A 165 -0.12 2.09 6.57
N ALA A 166 0.52 1.64 7.65
CA ALA A 166 1.44 2.47 8.43
C ALA A 166 2.64 2.94 7.59
N VAL A 167 3.21 2.04 6.77
CA VAL A 167 4.32 2.39 5.84
C VAL A 167 3.85 3.43 4.83
N HIS A 168 2.69 3.26 4.21
CA HIS A 168 2.18 4.23 3.24
C HIS A 168 1.90 5.61 3.85
N VAL A 169 1.30 5.66 5.04
CA VAL A 169 1.06 6.93 5.75
C VAL A 169 2.38 7.63 6.06
N ALA A 170 3.37 6.90 6.55
CA ALA A 170 4.69 7.45 6.84
C ALA A 170 5.40 7.93 5.57
N VAL A 171 5.32 7.18 4.47
CA VAL A 171 5.88 7.59 3.18
C VAL A 171 5.19 8.87 2.66
N ILE A 172 3.86 8.94 2.69
CA ILE A 172 3.14 10.16 2.30
C ILE A 172 3.59 11.34 3.16
N ALA A 173 3.69 11.17 4.49
CA ALA A 173 4.14 12.23 5.38
C ALA A 173 5.56 12.72 5.05
N LEU A 174 6.45 11.82 4.61
CA LEU A 174 7.81 12.16 4.19
C LEU A 174 7.85 12.88 2.83
N THR A 175 6.93 12.57 1.91
CA THR A 175 6.92 13.14 0.55
C THR A 175 6.05 14.39 0.41
N ALA A 176 5.06 14.58 1.28
CA ALA A 176 4.10 15.68 1.18
C ALA A 176 4.72 17.07 1.42
N ALA A 177 5.86 17.13 2.10
CA ALA A 177 6.52 18.38 2.46
C ALA A 177 7.06 19.18 1.26
N ASP A 178 7.22 18.56 0.08
CA ASP A 178 7.88 19.17 -1.08
C ASP A 178 6.96 19.32 -2.31
N ASN A 179 5.63 19.24 -2.10
CA ASN A 179 4.66 19.29 -3.21
C ASN A 179 4.79 20.55 -4.07
N ASP A 180 5.08 21.70 -3.45
CA ASP A 180 5.27 22.96 -4.18
C ASP A 180 6.51 22.90 -5.10
N ALA A 181 7.60 22.27 -4.65
CA ALA A 181 8.78 22.08 -5.47
C ALA A 181 8.53 21.11 -6.62
N TYR A 182 7.73 20.05 -6.41
CA TYR A 182 7.28 19.18 -7.50
C TYR A 182 6.49 19.98 -8.54
N CYS A 183 5.57 20.84 -8.12
CA CYS A 183 4.78 21.68 -9.01
C CYS A 183 5.62 22.72 -9.79
N ALA A 184 6.78 23.11 -9.26
CA ALA A 184 7.74 23.96 -9.95
C ALA A 184 8.59 23.22 -11.01
N MET A 185 8.54 21.88 -11.06
CA MET A 185 9.32 21.11 -12.04
C MET A 185 8.83 21.36 -13.47
N PRO A 186 9.73 21.41 -14.48
CA PRO A 186 9.38 21.78 -15.84
C PRO A 186 8.19 21.03 -16.44
N LEU A 187 8.08 19.71 -16.19
CA LEU A 187 6.95 18.91 -16.67
C LEU A 187 5.60 19.38 -16.09
N LEU A 188 5.57 19.71 -14.78
CA LEU A 188 4.34 20.06 -14.06
C LEU A 188 4.00 21.56 -14.17
N ALA A 189 5.03 22.41 -14.24
CA ALA A 189 4.88 23.85 -14.45
C ALA A 189 4.44 24.19 -15.89
N HIS A 190 4.62 23.27 -16.84
CA HIS A 190 4.27 23.52 -18.24
C HIS A 190 2.76 23.79 -18.42
N PRO A 191 2.37 24.80 -19.22
CA PRO A 191 0.97 25.21 -19.37
C PRO A 191 0.07 24.09 -19.88
N LEU A 192 0.58 23.21 -20.76
CA LEU A 192 -0.17 22.03 -21.22
C LEU A 192 -0.54 21.09 -20.06
N THR A 193 0.41 20.81 -19.16
CA THR A 193 0.20 19.95 -18.00
C THR A 193 -0.73 20.62 -17.00
N GLN A 194 -0.55 21.92 -16.75
CA GLN A 194 -1.45 22.71 -15.90
C GLN A 194 -2.90 22.68 -16.40
N ALA A 195 -3.11 22.83 -17.71
CA ALA A 195 -4.45 22.72 -18.29
C ALA A 195 -5.06 21.32 -18.11
N ARG A 196 -4.25 20.24 -18.19
CA ARG A 196 -4.70 18.87 -17.88
C ARG A 196 -5.03 18.72 -16.39
N MET A 197 -4.16 19.17 -15.49
CA MET A 197 -4.36 19.14 -14.04
C MET A 197 -5.61 19.89 -13.59
N GLN A 198 -5.90 21.05 -14.20
CA GLN A 198 -7.12 21.80 -13.89
C GLN A 198 -8.39 21.00 -14.21
N ARG A 199 -8.40 20.24 -15.32
CA ARG A 199 -9.53 19.38 -15.65
C ARG A 199 -9.66 18.21 -14.68
N VAL A 200 -8.53 17.63 -14.26
CA VAL A 200 -8.49 16.59 -13.23
C VAL A 200 -9.02 17.13 -11.91
N ALA A 201 -8.52 18.28 -11.45
CA ALA A 201 -8.96 18.92 -10.23
C ALA A 201 -10.48 19.19 -10.30
N ALA A 202 -10.97 19.73 -11.41
CA ALA A 202 -12.40 19.92 -11.63
C ALA A 202 -13.19 18.60 -11.53
N ALA A 203 -12.73 17.52 -12.16
CA ALA A 203 -13.35 16.20 -12.06
C ALA A 203 -13.34 15.66 -10.62
N MET A 204 -12.25 15.84 -9.89
CA MET A 204 -12.14 15.46 -8.47
C MET A 204 -13.15 16.22 -7.62
N HIS A 205 -13.28 17.54 -7.80
CA HIS A 205 -14.27 18.35 -7.06
C HIS A 205 -15.71 17.91 -7.36
N VAL A 206 -16.01 17.57 -8.62
CA VAL A 206 -17.30 17.01 -8.98
C VAL A 206 -17.51 15.67 -8.26
N SER A 207 -16.51 14.78 -8.25
CA SER A 207 -16.62 13.49 -7.56
C SER A 207 -16.83 13.62 -6.05
N THR A 208 -16.22 14.61 -5.39
CA THR A 208 -16.38 14.84 -3.95
C THR A 208 -17.72 15.44 -3.61
N THR A 209 -18.30 16.32 -4.46
CA THR A 209 -19.68 16.79 -4.27
C THR A 209 -20.72 15.67 -4.22
N PHE A 210 -20.50 14.58 -4.96
CA PHE A 210 -21.40 13.41 -4.91
C PHE A 210 -21.20 12.54 -3.66
N ALA A 211 -20.03 12.62 -3.02
CA ALA A 211 -19.67 11.79 -1.87
C ALA A 211 -20.02 12.44 -0.51
N THR A 212 -20.09 13.77 -0.44
CA THR A 212 -20.42 14.50 0.79
C THR A 212 -21.92 14.76 0.91
N PRO A 213 -22.60 14.34 1.99
CA PRO A 213 -24.01 14.67 2.21
C PRO A 213 -24.19 16.20 2.29
N LEU A 214 -25.16 16.70 1.54
CA LEU A 214 -25.58 18.10 1.36
C LEU A 214 -25.34 18.98 2.59
N GLY A 215 -24.32 19.85 2.56
CA GLY A 215 -24.13 20.85 3.62
C GLY A 215 -22.78 21.57 3.68
N THR A 216 -21.71 20.98 3.15
CA THR A 216 -20.38 21.64 3.13
C THR A 216 -20.18 22.37 1.81
N SER A 217 -20.09 23.71 1.85
CA SER A 217 -19.75 24.49 0.65
C SER A 217 -18.32 24.16 0.23
N ILE A 218 -18.17 23.44 -0.88
CA ILE A 218 -16.84 23.16 -1.44
C ILE A 218 -16.35 24.47 -2.07
N ALA A 219 -15.35 25.09 -1.46
CA ALA A 219 -14.68 26.24 -2.04
C ALA A 219 -14.19 25.88 -3.44
N ARG A 220 -14.46 26.76 -4.40
CA ARG A 220 -14.03 26.55 -5.79
C ARG A 220 -12.50 26.44 -5.79
N PRO A 221 -11.91 25.40 -6.41
CA PRO A 221 -10.45 25.31 -6.50
C PRO A 221 -9.92 26.59 -7.13
N SER A 222 -8.97 27.24 -6.47
CA SER A 222 -8.19 28.26 -7.14
C SER A 222 -7.29 27.54 -8.14
N ALA A 223 -7.17 28.07 -9.36
CA ALA A 223 -6.28 27.50 -10.38
C ALA A 223 -4.83 27.39 -9.90
N GLN A 224 -4.47 28.16 -8.87
CA GLN A 224 -3.15 28.23 -8.26
C GLN A 224 -2.79 26.97 -7.44
N TYR A 225 -3.78 26.24 -6.89
CA TYR A 225 -3.55 25.03 -6.09
C TYR A 225 -3.84 23.72 -6.83
N ALA A 226 -4.31 23.80 -8.08
CA ALA A 226 -4.70 22.61 -8.86
C ALA A 226 -3.58 21.56 -8.98
N CYS A 227 -2.31 21.99 -9.11
CA CYS A 227 -1.19 21.06 -9.17
C CYS A 227 -0.99 20.33 -7.82
N THR A 228 -0.94 21.08 -6.72
CA THR A 228 -0.74 20.52 -5.37
C THR A 228 -1.87 19.54 -5.01
N ASP A 229 -3.12 19.90 -5.32
CA ASP A 229 -4.29 19.04 -5.08
C ASP A 229 -4.20 17.72 -5.87
N VAL A 230 -3.82 17.79 -7.16
CA VAL A 230 -3.67 16.60 -8.00
C VAL A 230 -2.51 15.73 -7.54
N VAL A 231 -1.37 16.32 -7.17
CA VAL A 231 -0.21 15.58 -6.64
C VAL A 231 -0.56 14.87 -5.35
N GLN A 232 -1.19 15.57 -4.40
CA GLN A 232 -1.63 15.00 -3.14
C GLN A 232 -2.67 13.90 -3.34
N PHE A 233 -3.60 14.10 -4.28
CA PHE A 233 -4.57 13.08 -4.65
C PHE A 233 -3.90 11.82 -5.19
N CYS A 234 -2.94 11.97 -6.11
CA CYS A 234 -2.16 10.84 -6.61
C CYS A 234 -1.40 10.13 -5.48
N GLN A 235 -0.79 10.86 -4.55
CA GLN A 235 -0.10 10.27 -3.39
C GLN A 235 -1.06 9.43 -2.53
N VAL A 236 -2.23 9.96 -2.18
CA VAL A 236 -3.25 9.24 -1.42
C VAL A 236 -3.78 8.05 -2.23
N ALA A 237 -4.01 8.23 -3.53
CA ALA A 237 -4.52 7.19 -4.41
C ALA A 237 -3.62 5.97 -4.48
N PHE A 238 -2.33 6.20 -4.69
CA PHE A 238 -1.35 5.13 -4.78
C PHE A 238 -1.02 4.49 -3.44
N ALA A 239 -1.38 5.12 -2.31
CA ALA A 239 -1.37 4.46 -1.00
C ALA A 239 -2.62 3.62 -0.75
N VAL A 240 -3.81 4.11 -1.13
CA VAL A 240 -5.08 3.47 -0.82
C VAL A 240 -5.36 2.28 -1.75
N VAL A 241 -5.10 2.41 -3.06
CA VAL A 241 -5.42 1.36 -4.04
C VAL A 241 -4.75 0.02 -3.75
N PRO A 242 -3.43 -0.05 -3.46
CA PRO A 242 -2.79 -1.32 -3.10
C PRO A 242 -3.42 -1.95 -1.85
N LEU A 243 -3.77 -1.15 -0.84
CA LEU A 243 -4.41 -1.63 0.39
C LEU A 243 -5.81 -2.19 0.12
N VAL A 244 -6.59 -1.51 -0.74
CA VAL A 244 -7.91 -1.99 -1.17
C VAL A 244 -7.76 -3.33 -1.89
N LEU A 245 -6.83 -3.43 -2.85
CA LEU A 245 -6.59 -4.65 -3.61
C LEU A 245 -6.14 -5.80 -2.70
N LEU A 246 -5.24 -5.56 -1.76
CA LEU A 246 -4.82 -6.56 -0.78
C LEU A 246 -5.99 -7.02 0.09
N SER A 247 -6.81 -6.09 0.59
CA SER A 247 -7.98 -6.43 1.40
C SER A 247 -9.02 -7.25 0.62
N TRP A 248 -9.21 -6.94 -0.66
CA TRP A 248 -10.09 -7.66 -1.57
C TRP A 248 -9.58 -9.09 -1.81
N VAL A 249 -8.28 -9.26 -2.08
CA VAL A 249 -7.66 -10.57 -2.27
C VAL A 249 -7.76 -11.43 -1.01
N GLU A 250 -7.55 -10.85 0.18
CA GLU A 250 -7.76 -11.54 1.45
C GLU A 250 -9.23 -11.97 1.64
N HIS A 251 -10.18 -11.11 1.25
CA HIS A 251 -11.60 -11.43 1.33
C HIS A 251 -12.00 -12.60 0.43
N VAL A 252 -11.57 -12.58 -0.83
CA VAL A 252 -11.84 -13.67 -1.79
C VAL A 252 -11.21 -14.98 -1.32
N LYS A 253 -10.01 -14.93 -0.73
CA LYS A 253 -9.35 -16.11 -0.15
C LYS A 253 -10.08 -16.61 1.12
N GLY A 254 -10.61 -15.71 1.95
CA GLY A 254 -11.27 -16.04 3.22
C GLY A 254 -12.75 -16.45 3.09
N GLY A 255 -13.42 -16.03 2.02
CA GLY A 255 -14.85 -16.26 1.78
C GLY A 255 -15.25 -17.72 1.50
N ALA A 256 -14.28 -18.59 1.23
CA ALA A 256 -14.56 -20.00 0.98
C ALA A 256 -14.67 -20.87 2.26
N GLY A 257 -14.42 -20.36 3.47
CA GLY A 257 -14.22 -21.26 4.62
C GLY A 257 -14.50 -20.82 6.06
N GLY A 258 -14.97 -19.60 6.37
CA GLY A 258 -15.37 -19.36 7.77
C GLY A 258 -15.52 -17.92 8.24
N VAL A 259 -16.74 -17.41 8.19
CA VAL A 259 -17.13 -16.16 8.87
C VAL A 259 -17.65 -16.41 10.31
N ALA A 260 -17.77 -17.65 10.76
CA ALA A 260 -18.53 -17.96 11.98
C ALA A 260 -17.78 -17.87 13.34
N ARG A 261 -16.45 -17.68 13.40
CA ARG A 261 -15.69 -17.93 14.65
C ARG A 261 -15.26 -16.75 15.55
N PRO A 262 -15.14 -15.48 15.11
CA PRO A 262 -14.54 -14.45 15.97
C PRO A 262 -15.49 -13.83 17.03
N ALA A 263 -16.80 -14.09 16.98
CA ALA A 263 -17.75 -13.51 17.94
C ALA A 263 -17.87 -14.30 19.27
N ALA A 264 -17.66 -15.61 19.25
CA ALA A 264 -17.80 -16.47 20.44
C ALA A 264 -16.59 -16.36 21.38
N GLU A 265 -15.37 -16.28 20.83
CA GLU A 265 -14.13 -16.19 21.61
C GLU A 265 -13.99 -14.83 22.32
N LEU A 266 -14.61 -13.78 21.76
CA LEU A 266 -14.61 -12.44 22.35
C LEU A 266 -15.46 -12.36 23.62
N ARG A 267 -16.60 -13.09 23.66
CA ARG A 267 -17.47 -13.14 24.84
C ARG A 267 -16.80 -13.90 25.99
N ALA A 268 -16.01 -14.92 25.70
CA ALA A 268 -15.28 -15.68 26.71
C ALA A 268 -14.16 -14.86 27.39
N VAL A 269 -13.42 -14.05 26.64
CA VAL A 269 -12.32 -13.23 27.20
C VAL A 269 -12.84 -12.03 28.02
N GLN A 270 -14.00 -11.49 27.66
CA GLN A 270 -14.57 -10.31 28.31
C GLN A 270 -15.18 -10.63 29.69
N GLN A 271 -15.45 -11.89 29.97
CA GLN A 271 -16.02 -12.34 31.24
C GLN A 271 -14.98 -12.53 32.37
N HIS A 272 -13.67 -12.44 32.11
CA HIS A 272 -12.63 -12.84 33.08
C HIS A 272 -11.53 -11.79 33.38
N ALA A 273 -11.70 -10.51 33.00
CA ALA A 273 -10.63 -9.51 33.14
C ALA A 273 -10.71 -8.68 34.45
N GLY A 274 -9.86 -9.01 35.43
CA GLY A 274 -9.57 -8.20 36.64
C GLY A 274 -8.41 -7.17 36.51
N PRO A 275 -8.08 -6.39 37.57
CA PRO A 275 -7.28 -5.17 37.52
C PRO A 275 -5.80 -5.25 37.08
N PRO A 276 -5.00 -6.32 37.29
CA PRO A 276 -3.65 -6.40 36.70
C PRO A 276 -3.67 -6.67 35.17
N HIS A 277 -4.86 -6.78 34.56
CA HIS A 277 -4.99 -7.00 33.12
C HIS A 277 -4.93 -5.73 32.27
N GLN A 278 -4.72 -4.52 32.80
CA GLN A 278 -4.67 -3.30 31.96
C GLN A 278 -3.55 -3.30 30.90
N ALA A 279 -2.37 -3.85 31.19
CA ALA A 279 -1.30 -3.99 30.20
C ALA A 279 -1.63 -5.06 29.14
N ARG A 280 -2.26 -6.19 29.56
CA ARG A 280 -2.80 -7.19 28.63
C ARG A 280 -4.00 -6.65 27.85
N LEU A 281 -4.80 -5.76 28.43
CA LEU A 281 -5.92 -5.10 27.81
C LEU A 281 -5.40 -4.09 26.78
N LEU A 282 -4.36 -3.31 27.08
CA LEU A 282 -3.69 -2.43 26.12
C LEU A 282 -3.01 -3.24 25.00
N LEU A 283 -2.39 -4.38 25.28
CA LEU A 283 -1.87 -5.30 24.25
C LEU A 283 -3.00 -5.93 23.44
N VAL A 284 -4.13 -6.28 24.05
CA VAL A 284 -5.33 -6.81 23.38
C VAL A 284 -6.05 -5.71 22.60
N LEU A 285 -6.02 -4.45 23.06
CA LEU A 285 -6.60 -3.29 22.41
C LEU A 285 -5.71 -2.80 21.27
N ALA A 286 -4.39 -2.82 21.42
CA ALA A 286 -3.43 -2.60 20.34
C ALA A 286 -3.51 -3.72 19.32
N LYS A 287 -3.60 -4.99 19.76
CA LYS A 287 -3.86 -6.14 18.89
C LYS A 287 -5.26 -6.07 18.25
N ARG A 288 -6.26 -5.51 18.92
CA ARG A 288 -7.59 -5.23 18.35
C ARG A 288 -7.56 -4.05 17.40
N ALA A 289 -6.82 -2.98 17.65
CA ALA A 289 -6.63 -1.87 16.71
C ALA A 289 -5.83 -2.36 15.49
N TRP A 290 -4.88 -3.26 15.70
CA TRP A 290 -4.12 -3.97 14.67
C TRP A 290 -4.97 -4.96 13.86
N HIS A 291 -5.89 -5.69 14.49
CA HIS A 291 -6.86 -6.57 13.81
C HIS A 291 -8.14 -5.85 13.34
N ALA A 292 -8.39 -4.62 13.82
CA ALA A 292 -9.46 -3.74 13.38
C ALA A 292 -8.98 -2.74 12.35
N ALA A 293 -7.67 -2.56 12.12
CA ALA A 293 -7.13 -1.89 10.94
C ALA A 293 -7.58 -2.58 9.64
N PRO A 294 -7.60 -3.92 9.55
CA PRO A 294 -8.35 -4.59 8.50
C PRO A 294 -9.83 -4.23 8.56
N ARG A 295 -10.49 -4.12 9.73
CA ARG A 295 -11.90 -3.67 9.80
C ARG A 295 -12.15 -2.22 9.38
N SER A 296 -11.25 -1.28 9.63
CA SER A 296 -11.38 0.14 9.24
C SER A 296 -11.05 0.31 7.76
N VAL A 297 -10.10 -0.47 7.23
CA VAL A 297 -9.87 -0.60 5.79
C VAL A 297 -11.00 -1.42 5.12
N TYR A 298 -11.61 -2.41 5.77
CA TYR A 298 -12.82 -3.14 5.33
C TYR A 298 -14.10 -2.30 5.46
N LEU A 299 -14.16 -1.35 6.39
CA LEU A 299 -15.22 -0.35 6.48
C LEU A 299 -15.01 0.73 5.42
N ALA A 300 -13.75 1.04 5.08
CA ALA A 300 -13.41 1.89 3.95
C ALA A 300 -13.54 1.20 2.57
N CYS A 301 -13.47 -0.15 2.49
CA CYS A 301 -13.36 -0.88 1.21
C CYS A 301 -14.33 -2.05 0.98
N GLY A 302 -15.06 -2.57 1.98
CA GLY A 302 -15.49 -3.98 1.93
C GLY A 302 -16.96 -4.31 2.14
N CYS A 303 -17.54 -4.04 3.31
CA CYS A 303 -18.82 -4.69 3.66
C CYS A 303 -19.92 -3.77 4.21
N GLY A 304 -19.78 -2.45 4.05
CA GLY A 304 -20.79 -1.49 4.49
C GLY A 304 -20.87 -0.24 3.64
N LEU A 305 -20.20 -0.20 2.47
CA LEU A 305 -20.31 0.97 1.61
C LEU A 305 -21.73 1.08 1.11
N SER A 306 -22.42 2.11 1.60
CA SER A 306 -23.67 2.55 1.00
C SER A 306 -23.41 2.81 -0.48
N TRP A 307 -24.43 2.58 -1.32
CA TRP A 307 -24.35 2.84 -2.75
C TRP A 307 -23.60 4.14 -3.13
N PRO A 308 -23.79 5.29 -2.45
CA PRO A 308 -23.02 6.51 -2.73
C PRO A 308 -21.52 6.39 -2.48
N GLN A 309 -21.06 5.63 -1.48
CA GLN A 309 -19.63 5.43 -1.27
C GLN A 309 -19.03 4.52 -2.35
N ARG A 310 -19.78 3.52 -2.83
CA ARG A 310 -19.35 2.69 -3.98
C ARG A 310 -19.29 3.52 -5.25
N ALA A 311 -20.28 4.37 -5.48
CA ALA A 311 -20.30 5.31 -6.58
C ALA A 311 -19.14 6.31 -6.48
N ALA A 312 -18.79 6.79 -5.28
CA ALA A 312 -17.62 7.63 -5.06
C ALA A 312 -16.32 6.90 -5.38
N LEU A 313 -16.16 5.65 -4.94
CA LEU A 313 -14.97 4.84 -5.24
C LEU A 313 -14.86 4.47 -6.73
N LEU A 314 -15.99 4.20 -7.39
CA LEU A 314 -16.07 4.02 -8.85
C LEU A 314 -15.76 5.32 -9.59
N ALA A 315 -16.35 6.44 -9.19
CA ALA A 315 -16.07 7.76 -9.75
C ALA A 315 -14.60 8.14 -9.56
N TRP A 316 -14.02 7.75 -8.43
CA TRP A 316 -12.61 7.94 -8.10
C TRP A 316 -11.69 7.06 -8.95
N LEU A 317 -12.02 5.77 -9.12
CA LEU A 317 -11.31 4.85 -10.02
C LEU A 317 -11.45 5.28 -11.49
N LEU A 318 -12.64 5.74 -11.89
CA LEU A 318 -12.89 6.31 -13.22
C LEU A 318 -12.14 7.62 -13.40
N SER A 319 -11.99 8.44 -12.36
CA SER A 319 -11.17 9.66 -12.40
C SER A 319 -9.68 9.33 -12.54
N MET A 320 -9.22 8.25 -11.89
CA MET A 320 -7.86 7.70 -12.06
C MET A 320 -7.64 7.09 -13.44
N LEU A 321 -8.62 6.36 -13.97
CA LEU A 321 -8.58 5.81 -15.32
C LEU A 321 -8.62 6.92 -16.37
N TRP A 322 -9.46 7.93 -16.13
CA TRP A 322 -9.58 9.12 -16.96
C TRP A 322 -8.28 9.92 -16.95
N LEU A 323 -7.68 10.11 -15.77
CA LEU A 323 -6.32 10.62 -15.57
C LEU A 323 -5.34 9.88 -16.49
N LEU A 324 -5.28 8.55 -16.44
CA LEU A 324 -4.37 7.78 -17.30
C LEU A 324 -4.62 7.92 -18.81
N THR A 325 -5.81 8.39 -19.23
CA THR A 325 -6.17 8.54 -20.65
C THR A 325 -6.14 9.99 -21.17
N THR A 326 -6.23 10.97 -20.28
CA THR A 326 -6.26 12.41 -20.66
C THR A 326 -5.01 13.16 -20.24
N PHE A 327 -4.41 12.70 -19.15
CA PHE A 327 -3.14 13.17 -18.69
C PHE A 327 -2.05 12.59 -19.50
#